data_AF-A0A2V5MEL8-F1
#
_entry.id   AF-A0A2V5MEL8-F1
#
_cell.length_a   1.000
_cell.length_b   1.000
_cell.length_c   1.000
_cell.angle_alpha   90.00
_cell.angle_beta   90.00
_cell.angle_gamma   90.00
#
_symmetry.space_group_name_H-M   'P 1'
#
loop_
_entity.id
_entity.type
_entity.pdbx_description
1 polymer ?
#
loop_
_entity_poly.entity_id
_entity_poly.type
_entity_poly.pdbx_seq_one_letter_code
_entity_poly.pdbx_strand_id
1 'polypeptide(L)'
;MNKPPNVQLATPNTERTDDSTLAVGRSALDVWRLLWRILDFVVAGIFIYAGSIKALDPVQFANDIDNYKILPWPISVALAFYLPWLEIFCGLAL
;
A
#
# COMPACT_ATOMS: atom_id res chain seq x y z
N MET A 1 55.56 -50.97 10.64
CA MET A 1 55.78 -49.90 9.64
C MET A 1 54.43 -49.25 9.37
N ASN A 2 54.35 -47.96 9.63
CA ASN A 2 53.14 -47.17 9.79
C ASN A 2 52.53 -46.77 8.44
N LYS A 3 51.20 -46.66 8.37
CA LYS A 3 50.45 -45.44 7.99
C LYS A 3 48.93 -45.74 8.01
N PRO A 4 48.09 -45.09 8.84
CA PRO A 4 46.66 -45.03 8.58
C PRO A 4 46.42 -44.11 7.36
N PRO A 5 45.58 -44.50 6.39
CA PRO A 5 45.33 -43.69 5.21
C PRO A 5 44.36 -42.53 5.55
N ASN A 6 44.80 -41.33 5.18
CA ASN A 6 44.03 -40.12 4.85
C ASN A 6 42.72 -39.83 5.59
N VAL A 7 42.80 -39.01 6.66
CA VAL A 7 41.70 -38.12 7.04
C VAL A 7 41.61 -37.02 5.99
N GLN A 8 40.73 -37.17 4.99
CA GLN A 8 40.26 -36.03 4.19
C GLN A 8 39.21 -35.30 5.02
N LEU A 9 39.62 -34.19 5.63
CA LEU A 9 38.68 -33.09 5.93
C LEU A 9 38.18 -32.62 4.57
N ALA A 10 37.03 -33.13 4.15
CA ALA A 10 36.24 -32.48 3.12
C ALA A 10 35.94 -31.09 3.68
N THR A 11 36.64 -30.11 3.12
CA THR A 11 36.40 -28.70 3.33
C THR A 11 34.90 -28.43 3.08
N PRO A 12 34.22 -27.68 3.96
CA PRO A 12 32.83 -27.28 3.72
C PRO A 12 32.83 -26.20 2.65
N ASN A 13 32.77 -26.60 1.38
CA ASN A 13 32.65 -25.69 0.24
C ASN A 13 31.51 -26.06 -0.70
N THR A 14 30.43 -26.63 -0.17
CA THR A 14 29.22 -26.96 -0.94
C THR A 14 27.98 -26.28 -0.35
N GLU A 15 28.04 -24.98 -0.08
CA GLU A 15 26.88 -24.23 0.44
C GLU A 15 26.95 -22.74 0.05
N ARG A 16 27.19 -22.43 -1.24
CA ARG A 16 27.25 -21.04 -1.73
C ARG A 16 26.60 -20.79 -3.10
N THR A 17 25.88 -21.75 -3.65
CA THR A 17 25.18 -21.64 -4.94
C THR A 17 23.70 -21.33 -4.81
N ASP A 18 23.15 -21.49 -3.61
CA ASP A 18 21.70 -21.47 -3.41
C ASP A 18 21.26 -20.05 -3.02
N ASP A 19 22.11 -19.35 -2.27
CA ASP A 19 21.87 -17.99 -1.77
C ASP A 19 21.77 -16.94 -2.89
N SER A 20 22.60 -17.08 -3.94
CA SER A 20 22.62 -16.14 -5.08
C SER A 20 21.40 -16.27 -5.98
N THR A 21 20.89 -17.49 -6.13
CA THR A 21 19.76 -17.79 -7.03
C THR A 21 18.43 -17.43 -6.35
N LEU A 22 18.34 -17.61 -5.03
CA LEU A 22 17.20 -17.17 -4.21
C LEU A 22 17.15 -15.65 -4.04
N ALA A 23 18.29 -14.94 -4.04
CA ALA A 23 18.34 -13.48 -3.93
C ALA A 23 17.80 -12.74 -5.16
N VAL A 24 18.06 -13.25 -6.38
CA VAL A 24 17.60 -12.61 -7.63
C VAL A 24 16.08 -12.67 -7.76
N GLY A 25 15.45 -13.82 -7.44
CA GLY A 25 14.00 -13.99 -7.49
C GLY A 25 13.23 -13.17 -6.44
N ARG A 26 13.86 -12.88 -5.30
CA ARG A 26 13.27 -12.07 -4.22
C ARG A 26 13.17 -10.59 -4.61
N SER A 27 14.17 -10.07 -5.33
CA SER A 27 14.22 -8.65 -5.72
C SER A 27 13.06 -8.21 -6.61
N ALA A 28 12.66 -8.99 -7.61
CA ALA A 28 11.56 -8.62 -8.51
C ALA A 28 10.21 -8.59 -7.77
N LEU A 29 10.00 -9.52 -6.84
CA LEU A 29 8.81 -9.54 -5.97
C LEU A 29 8.83 -8.38 -4.97
N ASP A 30 9.99 -8.00 -4.45
CA ASP A 30 10.12 -6.89 -3.51
C ASP A 30 9.94 -5.53 -4.21
N VAL A 31 10.46 -5.35 -5.42
CA VAL A 31 10.23 -4.13 -6.23
C VAL A 31 8.76 -4.03 -6.61
N TRP A 32 8.14 -5.14 -7.03
CA TRP A 32 6.71 -5.18 -7.31
C TRP A 32 5.91 -4.77 -6.06
N ARG A 33 6.16 -5.40 -4.91
CA ARG A 33 5.51 -5.04 -3.64
C ARG A 33 5.72 -3.59 -3.24
N LEU A 34 6.91 -3.03 -3.49
CA LEU A 34 7.21 -1.64 -3.22
C LEU A 34 6.41 -0.69 -4.12
N LEU A 35 6.27 -1.01 -5.41
CA LEU A 35 5.44 -0.23 -6.34
C LEU A 35 3.98 -0.18 -5.89
N TRP A 36 3.39 -1.31 -5.48
CA TRP A 36 2.03 -1.35 -4.93
C TRP A 36 1.90 -0.48 -3.69
N ARG A 37 2.88 -0.54 -2.80
CA ARG A 37 2.87 0.21 -1.54
C ARG A 37 2.97 1.72 -1.75
N ILE A 38 3.76 2.16 -2.74
CA ILE A 38 3.83 3.57 -3.14
C ILE A 38 2.49 4.02 -3.71
N LEU A 39 1.85 3.19 -4.54
CA LEU A 39 0.51 3.48 -5.07
C LEU A 39 -0.50 3.66 -3.92
N ASP A 40 -0.50 2.75 -2.94
CA ASP A 40 -1.38 2.82 -1.78
C ASP A 40 -1.16 4.13 -0.99
N PHE A 41 0.10 4.52 -0.74
CA PHE A 41 0.40 5.80 -0.08
C PHE A 41 -0.04 7.03 -0.88
N VAL A 42 0.09 7.00 -2.21
CA VAL A 42 -0.37 8.09 -3.08
C VAL A 42 -1.89 8.20 -3.02
N VAL A 43 -2.59 7.06 -3.12
CA VAL A 43 -4.06 7.02 -3.02
C VAL A 43 -4.53 7.46 -1.63
N ALA A 44 -3.87 7.01 -0.56
CA ALA A 44 -4.11 7.45 0.80
C ALA A 44 -4.00 8.97 0.96
N GLY A 45 -2.92 9.56 0.45
CA GLY A 45 -2.71 11.02 0.46
C GLY A 45 -3.79 11.77 -0.32
N ILE A 46 -4.18 11.26 -1.49
CA ILE A 46 -5.25 11.84 -2.31
C ILE A 46 -6.60 11.80 -1.59
N PHE A 47 -6.93 10.68 -0.95
CA PHE A 47 -8.17 10.52 -0.19
C PHE A 47 -8.24 11.46 1.01
N ILE A 48 -7.16 11.58 1.78
CA ILE A 48 -7.08 12.51 2.92
C ILE A 48 -7.17 13.96 2.44
N TYR A 49 -6.47 14.31 1.36
CA TYR A 49 -6.49 15.67 0.80
C TYR A 49 -7.88 16.04 0.26
N ALA A 50 -8.47 15.17 -0.57
CA ALA A 50 -9.80 15.37 -1.14
C ALA A 50 -10.88 15.43 -0.05
N GLY A 51 -10.81 14.54 0.95
CA GLY A 51 -11.72 14.54 2.10
C GLY A 51 -11.58 15.82 2.93
N SER A 52 -10.35 16.30 3.16
CA SER A 52 -10.11 17.56 3.89
C SER A 52 -10.68 18.77 3.15
N ILE A 53 -10.51 18.85 1.83
CA ILE A 53 -11.09 19.93 1.00
C ILE A 53 -12.62 19.94 1.11
N LYS A 54 -13.27 18.77 1.05
CA LYS A 54 -14.73 18.67 1.19
C LYS A 54 -15.22 18.96 2.61
N ALA A 55 -14.41 18.62 3.63
CA ALA A 55 -14.71 18.92 5.03
C ALA A 55 -14.60 20.41 5.37
N LEU A 56 -13.79 21.18 4.63
CA LEU A 56 -13.64 22.63 4.84
C LEU A 56 -14.90 23.40 4.41
N ASP A 57 -15.56 22.98 3.33
CA ASP A 57 -16.80 23.60 2.86
C ASP A 57 -17.87 22.54 2.49
N PRO A 58 -18.45 21.89 3.51
CA PRO A 58 -19.47 20.87 3.30
C PRO A 58 -20.77 21.47 2.73
N VAL A 59 -20.98 22.78 2.84
CA VAL A 59 -22.16 23.47 2.30
C VAL A 59 -22.05 23.62 0.80
N GLN A 60 -20.89 24.05 0.27
CA GLN A 60 -20.67 24.01 -1.17
C GLN A 60 -20.75 22.59 -1.72
N PHE A 61 -20.13 21.63 -1.03
CA PHE A 61 -20.17 20.24 -1.48
C PHE A 61 -21.60 19.66 -1.50
N ALA A 62 -22.45 20.03 -0.53
CA ALA A 62 -23.86 19.67 -0.53
C ALA A 62 -24.62 20.29 -1.72
N ASN A 63 -24.34 21.56 -2.04
CA ASN A 63 -24.91 22.23 -3.22
C ASN A 63 -24.45 21.55 -4.50
N ASP A 64 -23.18 21.18 -4.63
CA ASP A 64 -22.67 20.45 -5.78
C ASP A 64 -23.40 19.11 -5.95
N ILE A 65 -23.62 18.35 -4.87
CA ILE A 65 -24.39 17.11 -4.86
C ILE A 65 -25.86 17.35 -5.27
N ASP A 66 -26.49 18.39 -4.71
CA ASP A 66 -27.88 18.76 -5.02
C ASP A 66 -28.04 19.19 -6.48
N ASN A 67 -27.00 19.80 -7.06
CA ASN A 67 -27.00 20.23 -8.46
C ASN A 67 -27.08 19.04 -9.43
N TYR A 68 -26.66 17.84 -9.02
CA TYR A 68 -26.86 16.62 -9.81
C TYR A 68 -28.33 16.16 -9.83
N LYS A 69 -29.20 16.70 -8.96
CA LYS A 69 -30.62 16.34 -8.82
C LYS A 69 -30.92 14.85 -8.62
N ILE A 70 -29.91 14.09 -8.17
CA ILE A 70 -30.02 12.65 -7.91
C ILE A 70 -30.65 12.39 -6.54
N LEU A 71 -30.58 13.34 -5.60
CA LEU A 71 -30.95 13.17 -4.20
C LEU A 71 -31.79 14.38 -3.69
N PRO A 72 -32.68 14.18 -2.70
CA PRO A 72 -33.33 15.27 -1.99
C PRO A 72 -32.33 16.06 -1.12
N TRP A 73 -32.51 17.38 -1.03
CA TRP A 73 -31.69 18.31 -0.22
C TRP A 73 -31.16 17.78 1.13
N PRO A 74 -31.99 17.24 2.05
CA PRO A 74 -31.49 16.74 3.33
C PRO A 74 -30.51 15.56 3.20
N ILE A 75 -30.65 14.73 2.16
CA ILE A 75 -29.75 13.62 1.89
C ILE A 75 -28.42 14.14 1.31
N SER A 76 -28.47 15.15 0.45
CA SER A 76 -27.27 15.83 -0.08
C SER A 76 -26.42 16.42 1.05
N VAL A 77 -27.05 17.07 2.03
CA VAL A 77 -26.34 17.62 3.22
C VAL A 77 -25.76 16.51 4.10
N ALA A 78 -26.50 15.42 4.33
CA ALA A 78 -26.00 14.29 5.11
C ALA A 78 -24.79 13.63 4.44
N LEU A 79 -24.86 13.41 3.12
CA LEU A 79 -23.73 12.90 2.33
C LEU A 79 -22.56 13.86 2.35
N ALA A 80 -22.78 15.15 2.16
CA ALA A 80 -21.72 16.14 2.17
C ALA A 80 -20.97 16.19 3.51
N PHE A 81 -21.64 15.87 4.61
CA PHE A 81 -21.00 15.76 5.92
C PHE A 81 -20.33 14.40 6.12
N TYR A 82 -20.91 13.30 5.62
CA TYR A 82 -20.43 11.93 5.87
C TYR A 82 -19.29 11.48 4.94
N LEU A 83 -19.35 11.82 3.65
CA LEU A 83 -18.34 11.50 2.64
C LEU A 83 -16.92 11.95 3.01
N PRO A 84 -16.70 13.20 3.48
CA PRO A 84 -15.37 13.68 3.86
C PRO A 84 -14.70 12.80 4.92
N TRP A 85 -15.45 12.42 5.97
CA TRP A 85 -14.93 11.54 7.01
C TRP A 85 -14.61 10.16 6.47
N LEU A 86 -15.50 9.59 5.65
CA LEU A 86 -15.28 8.28 5.02
C LEU A 86 -14.02 8.30 4.16
N GLU A 87 -13.81 9.36 3.37
CA GLU A 87 -12.61 9.51 2.55
C GLU A 87 -11.33 9.57 3.41
N ILE A 88 -11.35 10.32 4.51
CA ILE A 88 -10.20 10.40 5.43
C ILE A 88 -9.94 9.05 6.10
N PHE A 89 -10.97 8.36 6.59
CA PHE A 89 -10.81 7.02 7.19
C PHE A 89 -10.31 5.99 6.19
N CYS A 90 -10.78 6.06 4.94
CA CYS A 90 -10.32 5.18 3.87
C CYS A 90 -8.85 5.44 3.54
N GLY A 91 -8.45 6.72 3.46
CA GLY A 91 -7.05 7.08 3.27
C GLY A 91 -6.14 6.72 4.45
N LEU A 92 -6.66 6.71 5.69
CA LEU A 92 -5.90 6.25 6.87
C LEU A 92 -5.75 4.73 6.97
N ALA A 93 -6.64 3.96 6.31
CA ALA A 93 -6.64 2.50 6.36
C ALA A 93 -5.81 1.84 5.24
N LEU A 94 -5.38 2.61 4.24
CA LEU A 94 -4.48 2.23 3.14
C LEU A 94 -3.01 2.35 3.56
#